data_AF-A0A4Q2UCR0-F1
#
_entry.id   AF-A0A4Q2UCR0-F1
#
_cell.length_a   1.000
_cell.length_b   1.000
_cell.length_c   1.000
_cell.angle_alpha   90.00
_cell.angle_beta   90.00
_cell.angle_gamma   90.00
#
_symmetry.space_group_name_H-M   'P 1'
#
loop_
_entity.id
_entity.type
_entity.pdbx_description
1 polymer ?
#
loop_
_entity_poly.entity_id
_entity_poly.type
_entity_poly.pdbx_seq_one_letter_code
_entity_poly.pdbx_strand_id
1 'polypeptide(L)'
;MAKNKRPFSSFLENPDTNKAVQEALHAPAQLPGQESAPEKPAVIPAPEPTAEAKNTLPETSNSESGKKAKDEDGYQVITIRRSVHRLLKMASVHYGIEIREIASEALAADPRVQNMVALLEKNKL
;
A
#
# COMPACT_ATOMS: atom_id res chain seq x y z
N MET A 1 7.87 29.55 -30.10
CA MET A 1 8.78 28.54 -29.51
C MET A 1 9.26 29.04 -28.15
N ALA A 2 8.74 28.54 -27.03
CA ALA A 2 9.18 28.94 -25.69
C ALA A 2 10.38 28.09 -25.26
N LYS A 3 11.60 28.52 -25.62
CA LYS A 3 12.86 27.91 -25.15
C LYS A 3 13.43 28.83 -24.07
N ASN A 4 13.20 28.48 -22.81
CA ASN A 4 14.00 28.84 -21.62
C ASN A 4 13.29 28.35 -20.36
N LYS A 5 13.16 27.03 -20.21
CA LYS A 5 12.89 26.45 -18.89
C LYS A 5 14.25 26.32 -18.22
N ARG A 6 14.57 27.23 -17.29
CA ARG A 6 15.78 27.11 -16.47
C ARG A 6 15.75 25.73 -15.79
N PRO A 7 16.87 24.98 -15.81
CA PRO A 7 16.88 23.66 -15.19
C PRO A 7 16.55 23.81 -13.71
N PHE A 8 15.79 22.85 -13.15
CA PHE A 8 15.37 22.88 -11.76
C PHE A 8 16.56 23.04 -10.78
N SER A 9 17.76 22.62 -11.19
CA SER A 9 19.01 22.82 -10.45
C SER A 9 19.33 24.29 -10.13
N SER A 10 18.99 25.25 -11.00
CA SER A 10 19.27 26.67 -10.73
C SER A 10 18.41 27.24 -9.60
N PHE A 11 17.32 26.57 -9.22
CA PHE A 11 16.50 26.99 -8.07
C PHE A 11 17.16 26.64 -6.73
N LEU A 12 18.04 25.65 -6.69
CA LEU A 12 18.75 25.19 -5.49
C LEU A 12 20.07 25.94 -5.25
N GLU A 13 20.49 26.81 -6.17
CA GLU A 13 21.69 27.65 -6.00
C GLU A 13 21.46 28.82 -5.03
N ASN A 14 20.20 29.16 -4.74
CA ASN A 14 19.88 30.23 -3.79
C ASN A 14 19.89 29.68 -2.36
N PRO A 15 20.60 30.32 -1.41
CA PRO A 15 20.64 29.85 -0.03
C PRO A 15 19.27 29.94 0.67
N ASP A 16 18.42 30.87 0.24
CA ASP A 16 17.10 31.09 0.84
C ASP A 16 16.07 30.02 0.41
N THR A 17 16.17 29.49 -0.82
CA THR A 17 15.29 28.41 -1.28
C THR A 17 15.61 27.09 -0.57
N ASN A 18 16.88 26.83 -0.27
CA ASN A 18 17.28 25.67 0.52
C ASN A 18 16.71 25.73 1.94
N LYS A 19 16.70 26.90 2.58
CA LYS A 19 16.06 27.08 3.89
C LYS A 19 14.56 26.84 3.83
N ALA A 20 13.87 27.41 2.84
CA ALA A 20 12.42 27.24 2.68
C ALA A 20 12.03 25.76 2.43
N VAL A 21 12.83 25.01 1.67
CA VAL A 21 12.59 23.56 1.44
C VAL A 21 12.81 22.75 2.71
N GLN A 22 13.86 23.06 3.49
CA GLN A 22 14.08 22.42 4.79
C GLN A 22 12.95 22.73 5.78
N GLU A 23 12.47 23.97 5.80
CA GLU A 23 11.32 24.35 6.63
C GLU A 23 10.04 23.63 6.19
N ALA A 24 9.77 23.55 4.89
CA ALA A 24 8.60 22.84 4.35
C ALA A 24 8.64 21.32 4.61
N LEU A 25 9.82 20.72 4.70
CA LEU A 25 9.98 19.31 5.08
C LEU A 25 9.67 19.05 6.56
N HIS A 26 9.95 20.04 7.42
CA HIS A 26 9.74 19.94 8.85
C HIS A 26 8.38 20.51 9.30
N ALA A 27 7.72 21.27 8.43
CA ALA A 27 6.37 21.76 8.66
C ALA A 27 5.37 20.58 8.66
N PRO A 28 4.39 20.58 9.59
CA PRO A 28 3.34 19.56 9.59
C PRO A 28 2.58 19.63 8.26
N ALA A 29 2.38 18.48 7.61
CA ALA A 29 1.76 18.39 6.29
C ALA A 29 0.38 19.08 6.28
N GLN A 30 0.32 20.28 5.72
CA GLN A 30 -0.94 20.96 5.46
C GLN A 30 -1.46 20.49 4.09
N LEU A 31 -2.60 19.80 4.12
CA LEU A 31 -3.34 19.48 2.90
C LEU A 31 -3.83 20.80 2.27
N PRO A 32 -3.68 21.01 0.94
CA PRO A 32 -4.15 22.21 0.29
C PRO A 32 -5.69 22.25 0.35
N GLY A 33 -6.21 23.16 1.17
CA GLY A 33 -7.64 23.28 1.47
C GLY A 33 -7.97 23.61 2.93
N GLN A 34 -7.01 23.52 3.85
CA GLN A 34 -7.18 24.01 5.22
C GLN A 34 -6.72 25.46 5.35
N GLU A 35 -7.69 26.35 5.20
CA GLU A 35 -7.62 27.72 5.67
C GLU A 35 -7.30 27.72 7.17
N SER A 36 -6.30 28.52 7.53
CA SER A 36 -5.73 28.64 8.87
C SER A 36 -6.72 29.24 9.87
N ALA A 37 -6.95 28.56 11.00
CA ALA A 37 -7.36 29.21 12.25
C ALA A 37 -6.90 28.38 13.48
N PRO A 38 -6.36 29.04 14.53
CA PRO A 38 -5.82 28.38 15.72
C PRO A 38 -6.91 28.04 16.76
N GLU A 39 -6.47 27.32 17.81
CA GLU A 39 -7.15 27.01 19.09
C GLU A 39 -7.76 25.59 19.27
N LYS A 40 -7.06 24.79 20.09
CA LYS A 40 -7.59 23.68 20.90
C LYS A 40 -8.33 24.24 22.14
N PRO A 41 -9.05 23.45 22.98
CA PRO A 41 -9.59 22.08 22.83
C PRO A 41 -11.05 21.88 23.37
N ALA A 42 -11.79 20.87 22.90
CA ALA A 42 -12.87 20.17 23.65
C ALA A 42 -13.27 18.91 22.87
N VAL A 43 -12.80 17.70 23.20
CA VAL A 43 -13.46 16.69 24.06
C VAL A 43 -14.99 16.79 24.07
N ILE A 44 -15.68 15.77 23.51
CA ILE A 44 -16.75 14.93 24.11
C ILE A 44 -17.32 14.00 22.99
N PRO A 45 -17.71 12.75 23.30
CA PRO A 45 -17.60 11.59 22.41
C PRO A 45 -18.92 11.16 21.72
N ALA A 46 -18.79 10.09 20.90
CA ALA A 46 -19.80 9.39 20.11
C ALA A 46 -21.13 9.06 20.80
N PRO A 47 -22.18 8.78 20.00
CA PRO A 47 -22.78 7.44 20.09
C PRO A 47 -23.25 6.86 18.73
N GLU A 48 -22.87 5.61 18.48
CA GLU A 48 -23.74 4.60 17.82
C GLU A 48 -24.51 3.86 18.95
N PRO A 49 -25.75 3.32 18.77
CA PRO A 49 -26.15 2.29 17.78
C PRO A 49 -27.57 2.55 17.19
N THR A 50 -28.16 1.84 16.22
CA THR A 50 -28.60 0.43 16.18
C THR A 50 -29.20 0.14 14.78
N ALA A 51 -29.29 -1.15 14.46
CA ALA A 51 -29.58 -1.78 13.18
C ALA A 51 -31.04 -1.78 12.68
N GLU A 52 -31.18 -2.36 11.47
CA GLU A 52 -32.34 -3.07 10.83
C GLU A 52 -32.96 -2.35 9.61
N ALA A 53 -32.59 -2.71 8.36
CA ALA A 53 -32.98 -3.90 7.56
C ALA A 53 -34.21 -3.69 6.65
N LYS A 54 -34.01 -3.63 5.32
CA LYS A 54 -34.65 -4.49 4.30
C LYS A 54 -34.32 -4.08 2.84
N ASN A 55 -33.52 -4.93 2.19
CA ASN A 55 -33.58 -5.45 0.81
C ASN A 55 -34.08 -4.57 -0.36
N THR A 56 -33.22 -4.42 -1.39
CA THR A 56 -33.40 -5.15 -2.66
C THR A 56 -32.08 -5.29 -3.43
N LEU A 57 -31.79 -6.52 -3.86
CA LEU A 57 -30.57 -7.03 -4.50
C LEU A 57 -30.45 -6.63 -6.00
N PRO A 58 -29.24 -6.75 -6.60
CA PRO A 58 -28.96 -8.00 -7.30
C PRO A 58 -27.70 -8.71 -6.76
N GLU A 59 -27.87 -10.00 -6.43
CA GLU A 59 -26.84 -11.04 -6.44
C GLU A 59 -26.08 -10.97 -7.78
N THR A 60 -24.75 -11.09 -7.81
CA THR A 60 -24.09 -12.38 -7.64
C THR A 60 -22.74 -12.31 -6.92
N SER A 61 -22.67 -13.14 -5.88
CA SER A 61 -21.50 -13.81 -5.31
C SER A 61 -20.42 -12.94 -4.65
N ASN A 62 -20.72 -12.59 -3.40
CA ASN A 62 -19.79 -12.72 -2.28
C ASN A 62 -18.76 -13.84 -2.51
N SER A 63 -17.49 -13.47 -2.60
CA SER A 63 -16.40 -14.40 -2.34
C SER A 63 -16.17 -14.43 -0.85
N GLU A 64 -16.86 -15.39 -0.25
CA GLU A 64 -16.65 -15.98 1.06
C GLU A 64 -15.18 -15.93 1.50
N SER A 65 -14.94 -15.20 2.57
CA SER A 65 -13.76 -15.36 3.41
C SER A 65 -13.60 -16.83 3.80
N GLY A 66 -12.47 -17.45 3.42
CA GLY A 66 -11.94 -18.59 4.16
C GLY A 66 -12.25 -19.99 3.62
N LYS A 67 -12.06 -20.23 2.31
CA LYS A 67 -11.56 -21.54 1.87
C LYS A 67 -10.32 -21.34 1.03
N LYS A 68 -9.17 -21.56 1.67
CA LYS A 68 -7.89 -21.78 0.97
C LYS A 68 -8.08 -23.03 0.12
N ALA A 69 -8.52 -22.85 -1.12
CA ALA A 69 -8.35 -23.85 -2.15
C ALA A 69 -6.85 -24.07 -2.27
N LYS A 70 -6.36 -25.14 -1.63
CA LYS A 70 -5.09 -25.73 -1.99
C LYS A 70 -5.35 -26.36 -3.35
N ASP A 71 -4.71 -25.84 -4.38
CA ASP A 71 -4.62 -26.60 -5.61
C ASP A 71 -3.90 -27.92 -5.26
N GLU A 72 -4.25 -29.01 -5.94
CA GLU A 72 -3.80 -30.39 -5.62
C GLU A 72 -2.26 -30.53 -5.59
N ASP A 73 -1.55 -29.55 -6.13
CA ASP A 73 -0.08 -29.44 -6.21
C ASP A 73 0.59 -28.82 -4.96
N GLY A 74 -0.15 -28.58 -3.87
CA GLY A 74 0.42 -28.03 -2.63
C GLY A 74 0.65 -26.51 -2.63
N TYR A 75 0.19 -25.82 -3.68
CA TYR A 75 0.26 -24.36 -3.77
C TYR A 75 -0.94 -23.68 -3.13
N GLN A 76 -0.70 -22.49 -2.58
CA GLN A 76 -1.74 -21.63 -2.05
C GLN A 76 -2.16 -20.58 -3.08
N VAL A 77 -3.44 -20.57 -3.45
CA VAL A 77 -4.01 -19.47 -4.23
C VAL A 77 -4.00 -18.19 -3.38
N ILE A 78 -3.35 -17.15 -3.89
CA ILE A 78 -3.29 -15.81 -3.29
C ILE A 78 -3.84 -14.77 -4.25
N THR A 79 -4.48 -13.74 -3.70
CA THR A 79 -4.94 -12.60 -4.49
C THR A 79 -3.90 -11.49 -4.43
N ILE A 80 -3.50 -10.95 -5.58
CA ILE A 80 -2.51 -9.87 -5.68
C ILE A 80 -3.03 -8.70 -6.50
N ARG A 81 -2.42 -7.51 -6.30
CA ARG A 81 -2.75 -6.33 -7.10
C ARG A 81 -2.41 -6.55 -8.58
N ARG A 82 -3.23 -5.99 -9.47
CA ARG A 82 -3.04 -6.10 -10.94
C ARG A 82 -1.68 -5.61 -11.43
N SER A 83 -1.13 -4.56 -10.81
CA SER A 83 0.21 -4.04 -11.12
C SER A 83 1.31 -5.07 -10.82
N VAL A 84 1.23 -5.73 -9.67
CA VAL A 84 2.19 -6.77 -9.26
C VAL A 84 2.08 -7.99 -10.18
N HIS A 85 0.87 -8.42 -10.51
CA HIS A 85 0.66 -9.52 -11.45
C HIS A 85 1.28 -9.21 -12.83
N ARG A 86 1.14 -7.97 -13.33
CA ARG A 86 1.75 -7.54 -14.58
C ARG A 86 3.27 -7.60 -14.52
N LEU A 87 3.88 -7.16 -13.41
CA LEU A 87 5.33 -7.24 -13.22
C LEU A 87 5.83 -8.69 -13.19
N LEU A 88 5.13 -9.57 -12.47
CA LEU A 88 5.46 -10.99 -12.43
C LEU A 88 5.37 -11.65 -13.81
N LYS A 89 4.36 -11.29 -14.62
CA LYS A 89 4.26 -11.75 -16.01
C LYS A 89 5.46 -11.31 -16.85
N MET A 90 5.89 -10.06 -16.73
CA MET A 90 7.06 -9.57 -17.47
C MET A 90 8.34 -10.27 -17.03
N ALA A 91 8.54 -10.46 -15.73
CA ALA A 91 9.69 -11.18 -15.18
C ALA A 91 9.71 -12.65 -15.66
N SER A 92 8.56 -13.32 -15.64
CA SER A 92 8.42 -14.70 -16.13
C SER A 92 8.87 -14.85 -17.58
N VAL A 93 8.46 -13.94 -18.46
CA VAL A 93 8.89 -13.93 -19.86
C VAL A 93 10.39 -13.63 -20.00
N HIS A 94 10.90 -12.69 -19.20
CA HIS A 94 12.30 -12.26 -19.28
C HIS A 94 13.28 -13.34 -18.82
N TYR A 95 12.96 -14.06 -17.73
CA TYR A 95 13.82 -15.08 -17.16
C TYR A 95 13.51 -16.51 -17.64
N GLY A 96 12.37 -16.71 -18.31
CA GLY A 96 11.93 -18.05 -18.74
C GLY A 96 11.51 -18.95 -17.58
N ILE A 97 11.04 -18.34 -16.48
CA ILE A 97 10.69 -19.01 -15.21
C ILE A 97 9.19 -18.85 -14.97
N GLU A 98 8.55 -19.82 -14.31
CA GLU A 98 7.12 -19.71 -13.97
C GLU A 98 6.84 -18.58 -12.98
N ILE A 99 5.67 -17.93 -13.13
CA ILE A 99 5.20 -16.89 -12.21
C ILE A 99 5.13 -17.41 -10.76
N ARG A 100 4.76 -18.69 -10.58
CA ARG A 100 4.63 -19.32 -9.27
C ARG A 100 5.96 -19.42 -8.55
N GLU A 101 7.02 -19.78 -9.27
CA GLU A 101 8.38 -19.89 -8.74
C GLU A 101 8.90 -18.51 -8.34
N ILE A 102 8.76 -17.51 -9.22
CA ILE A 102 9.18 -16.12 -8.93
C ILE A 102 8.43 -15.57 -7.71
N ALA A 103 7.11 -15.82 -7.63
CA ALA A 103 6.31 -15.38 -6.49
C ALA A 103 6.71 -16.11 -5.19
N SER A 104 7.04 -17.39 -5.26
CA SER A 104 7.47 -18.18 -4.11
C SER A 104 8.83 -17.74 -3.59
N GLU A 105 9.79 -17.47 -4.48
CA GLU A 105 11.10 -16.92 -4.13
C GLU A 105 10.98 -15.54 -3.49
N ALA A 106 10.17 -14.64 -4.07
CA ALA A 106 9.94 -13.32 -3.53
C ALA A 106 9.29 -13.34 -2.13
N LEU A 107 8.37 -14.28 -1.88
CA LEU A 107 7.77 -14.47 -0.56
C LEU A 107 8.77 -15.04 0.46
N ALA A 108 9.61 -15.98 0.05
CA ALA A 108 10.65 -16.55 0.91
C ALA A 108 11.73 -15.52 1.29
N ALA A 109 12.00 -14.56 0.40
CA ALA A 109 12.93 -13.47 0.64
C ALA A 109 12.33 -12.30 1.44
N ASP A 110 11.01 -12.23 1.66
CA ASP A 110 10.39 -11.12 2.40
C ASP A 110 10.72 -11.20 3.91
N PRO A 111 11.42 -10.21 4.50
CA PRO A 111 11.81 -10.22 5.91
C PRO A 111 10.61 -10.35 6.86
N ARG A 112 9.44 -9.84 6.48
CA ARG A 112 8.23 -9.92 7.31
C ARG A 112 7.71 -11.35 7.37
N VAL A 113 7.73 -12.05 6.24
CA VAL A 113 7.35 -13.47 6.17
C VAL A 113 8.33 -14.30 6.97
N GLN A 114 9.63 -14.06 6.84
CA GLN A 114 10.67 -14.74 7.63
C GLN A 114 10.47 -14.55 9.13
N ASN A 115 10.19 -13.33 9.58
CA ASN A 115 9.90 -13.03 10.99
C ASN A 115 8.64 -13.75 11.48
N MET A 116 7.57 -13.78 10.68
CA MET A 116 6.35 -14.51 11.04
C MET A 116 6.59 -16.02 11.14
N VAL A 117 7.30 -16.60 10.18
CA VAL A 117 7.66 -18.02 10.20
C VAL A 117 8.49 -18.34 11.46
N ALA A 118 9.50 -17.52 11.76
CA ALA A 118 10.33 -17.70 12.96
C ALA A 118 9.52 -17.58 14.27
N LEU A 119 8.50 -16.71 14.32
CA LEU A 119 7.61 -16.61 15.49
C LEU A 119 6.70 -17.84 15.62
N LEU A 120 6.17 -18.36 14.51
CA LEU A 120 5.36 -19.58 14.52
C LEU A 120 6.18 -20.79 14.98
N GLU A 121 7.41 -20.93 14.49
CA GLU A 121 8.32 -22.01 14.90
C GLU A 121 8.69 -21.93 16.39
N LYS A 122 8.91 -20.73 16.93
CA LYS A 122 9.22 -20.53 18.35
C LYS A 122 8.04 -20.86 19.26
N ASN A 123 6.82 -20.59 18.80
CA ASN A 123 5.60 -20.75 19.61
C ASN A 123 4.96 -22.13 19.46
N LYS A 124 5.46 -23.02 18.58
CA LYS A 124 4.98 -24.39 18.31
C LYS A 124 3.49 -24.59 18.61
N LEU A 125 2.66 -23.91 17.82
CA LEU A 125 1.32 -24.39 17.47
C LEU A 125 1.45 -25.49 16.41
#